data_AF-A0A934F8A4-F1
#
_entry.id   AF-A0A934F8A4-F1
#
_cell.length_a   1.000
_cell.length_b   1.000
_cell.length_c   1.000
_cell.angle_alpha   90.00
_cell.angle_beta   90.00
_cell.angle_gamma   90.00
#
_symmetry.space_group_name_H-M   'P 1'
#
loop_
_entity.id
_entity.type
_entity.pdbx_description
1 polymer ?
#
loop_
_entity_poly.entity_id
_entity_poly.type
_entity_poly.pdbx_seq_one_letter_code
_entity_poly.pdbx_strand_id
1 'polypeptide(L)'
;MQPHGLARGFSASLLRWIGVAVIVGLTACQPSDPLEVRVSAATPVAFAMWQSRQFSEGRAPLRKDFDFACQEIRLKIMADREASGSEPVDRALREKIDGRPVREVLQLGWESRLWRLYPEYAELERVIAVNAALETRPGDTLSARHLRDTHVAHVTRLERVRGEIAAAERALAPLVQKTGRRFIPPRKTGDDGAARR
;
A
#
# COMPACT_ATOMS: atom_id res chain seq x y z
N MET A 1 46.16 42.04 59.99
CA MET A 1 44.78 41.62 59.70
C MET A 1 44.55 41.73 58.21
N GLN A 2 44.58 40.61 57.49
CA GLN A 2 44.38 40.55 56.04
C GLN A 2 43.00 39.94 55.75
N PRO A 3 42.16 40.53 54.88
CA PRO A 3 40.90 39.94 54.48
C PRO A 3 41.14 38.84 53.42
N HIS A 4 40.62 37.66 53.69
CA HIS A 4 40.57 36.54 52.75
C HIS A 4 39.60 36.84 51.61
N GLY A 5 40.14 37.08 50.41
CA GLY A 5 39.37 37.16 49.18
C GLY A 5 39.02 35.76 48.67
N LEU A 6 37.78 35.32 48.90
CA LEU A 6 37.26 34.07 48.37
C LEU A 6 36.51 34.30 47.04
N ALA A 7 37.04 33.61 46.02
CA ALA A 7 36.29 32.86 45.02
C ALA A 7 35.37 33.64 44.05
N ARG A 8 35.98 34.17 42.97
CA ARG A 8 35.33 34.32 41.66
C ARG A 8 35.73 33.12 40.78
N GLY A 9 34.92 32.06 40.74
CA GLY A 9 35.29 30.87 39.97
C GLY A 9 34.16 29.94 39.52
N PHE A 10 32.89 30.28 39.72
CA PHE A 10 31.77 29.34 39.50
C PHE A 10 30.86 29.60 38.28
N SER A 11 31.01 30.70 37.53
CA SER A 11 29.93 31.13 36.61
C SER A 11 29.97 30.60 35.17
N ALA A 12 31.07 30.04 34.66
CA ALA A 12 31.14 29.67 33.24
C ALA A 12 30.63 28.23 32.92
N SER A 13 30.71 27.31 33.88
CA SER A 13 30.35 25.90 33.63
C SER A 13 28.84 25.64 33.70
N LEU A 14 28.10 26.38 34.52
CA LEU A 14 26.65 26.17 34.71
C LEU A 14 25.82 26.63 33.49
N LEU A 15 26.25 27.72 32.84
CA LEU A 15 25.62 28.23 31.61
C LEU A 15 25.76 27.27 30.43
N ARG A 16 26.86 26.50 30.33
CA ARG A 16 27.05 25.49 29.28
C ARG A 16 26.07 24.33 29.41
N TRP A 17 25.79 23.87 30.62
CA TRP A 17 24.84 22.77 30.84
C TRP A 17 23.38 23.18 30.59
N ILE A 18 23.01 24.43 30.92
CA ILE A 18 21.68 24.98 30.59
C ILE A 18 21.50 25.08 29.07
N GLY A 19 22.53 25.52 28.33
CA GLY A 19 22.48 25.57 26.87
C GLY A 19 22.26 24.20 26.22
N VAL A 20 22.94 23.16 26.71
CA VAL A 20 22.77 21.77 26.19
C VAL A 20 21.37 21.22 26.50
N ALA A 21 20.83 21.46 27.70
CA ALA A 21 19.50 20.99 28.08
C ALA A 21 18.39 21.62 27.22
N VAL A 22 18.51 22.90 26.87
CA VAL A 22 17.55 23.60 26.01
C VAL A 22 17.60 23.06 24.57
N ILE A 23 18.79 22.75 24.04
CA ILE A 23 18.94 22.19 22.69
C ILE A 23 18.36 20.76 22.59
N VAL A 24 18.51 19.95 23.64
CA VAL A 24 17.92 18.59 23.69
C VAL A 24 16.40 18.66 23.84
N GLY A 25 15.86 19.61 24.61
CA GLY A 25 14.42 19.79 24.77
C GLY A 25 13.69 20.19 23.48
N LEU A 26 14.33 20.96 22.60
CA LEU A 26 13.72 21.44 21.35
C LEU A 26 13.73 20.40 20.22
N THR A 27 14.60 19.39 20.27
CA THR A 27 14.67 18.35 19.22
C THR A 27 13.74 17.15 19.48
N ALA A 28 13.18 17.03 20.69
CA ALA A 28 12.29 15.92 21.07
C ALA A 28 10.83 16.08 20.63
N CYS A 29 10.43 17.25 20.12
CA CYS A 29 9.03 17.55 19.76
C CYS A 29 8.74 17.46 18.25
N GLN A 30 9.45 16.62 17.50
CA GLN A 30 9.10 16.41 16.10
C GLN A 30 7.85 15.52 16.00
N PRO A 31 6.80 15.92 15.26
CA PRO A 31 5.62 15.07 15.08
C PRO A 31 6.05 13.74 14.46
N SER A 32 5.67 12.64 15.13
CA SER A 32 5.93 11.29 14.65
C SER A 32 5.27 11.10 13.28
N ASP A 33 6.03 10.58 12.31
CA ASP A 33 5.50 10.26 10.98
C ASP A 33 4.28 9.32 11.14
N PRO A 34 3.08 9.73 10.69
CA PRO A 34 1.88 8.91 10.84
C PRO A 34 1.99 7.53 10.17
N LEU A 35 2.90 7.36 9.20
CA LEU A 35 3.15 6.10 8.52
C LEU A 35 3.97 5.10 9.35
N GLU A 36 4.69 5.57 10.38
CA GLU A 36 5.49 4.73 11.29
C GLU A 36 4.68 4.22 12.49
N VAL A 37 3.44 4.69 12.66
CA VAL A 37 2.53 4.19 13.69
C VAL A 37 2.24 2.72 13.43
N ARG A 38 2.46 1.88 14.44
CA ARG A 38 2.13 0.45 14.37
C ARG A 38 0.64 0.21 14.52
N VAL A 39 0.11 -0.67 13.68
CA VAL A 39 -1.27 -1.14 13.74
C VAL A 39 -1.44 -2.07 14.94
N SER A 40 -2.48 -1.83 15.75
CA SER A 40 -2.92 -2.77 16.77
C SER A 40 -4.19 -3.46 16.27
N ALA A 41 -4.09 -4.74 15.93
CA ALA A 41 -5.14 -5.54 15.31
C ALA A 41 -5.28 -6.95 15.91
N ALA A 42 -4.60 -7.26 17.02
CA ALA A 42 -4.67 -8.56 17.70
C ALA A 42 -6.12 -9.08 17.92
N THR A 43 -7.07 -8.19 18.21
CA THR A 43 -8.50 -8.51 18.33
C THR A 43 -9.35 -7.53 17.50
N PRO A 44 -10.61 -7.87 17.15
CA PRO A 44 -11.50 -6.93 16.45
C PRO A 44 -11.70 -5.62 17.23
N VAL A 45 -11.83 -5.72 18.55
CA VAL A 45 -12.01 -4.56 19.45
C VAL A 45 -10.75 -3.69 19.47
N ALA A 46 -9.57 -4.30 19.61
CA ALA A 46 -8.30 -3.57 19.57
C ALA A 46 -8.12 -2.83 18.24
N PHE A 47 -8.48 -3.47 17.13
CA PHE A 47 -8.42 -2.86 15.81
C PHE A 47 -9.35 -1.66 15.66
N ALA A 48 -10.62 -1.80 16.07
CA ALA A 48 -11.58 -0.71 16.01
C ALA A 48 -11.16 0.49 16.89
N MET A 49 -10.67 0.23 18.11
CA MET A 49 -10.14 1.26 18.99
C MET A 49 -8.91 1.95 18.40
N TRP A 50 -8.01 1.18 17.79
CA TRP A 50 -6.83 1.72 17.13
C TRP A 50 -7.22 2.61 15.95
N GLN A 51 -8.13 2.18 15.08
CA GLN A 51 -8.61 3.00 13.95
C GLN A 51 -9.25 4.30 14.42
N SER A 52 -10.11 4.24 15.44
CA SER A 52 -10.76 5.43 16.02
C SER A 52 -9.73 6.44 16.54
N ARG A 53 -8.68 5.97 17.23
CA ARG A 53 -7.61 6.83 17.75
C ARG A 53 -6.73 7.40 16.66
N GLN A 54 -6.34 6.59 15.67
CA GLN A 54 -5.38 7.02 14.65
C GLN A 54 -5.98 7.86 13.53
N PHE A 55 -7.28 7.73 13.29
CA PHE A 55 -8.00 8.44 12.24
C PHE A 55 -9.04 9.43 12.78
N SER A 56 -8.77 10.00 13.97
CA SER A 56 -9.51 11.16 14.47
C SER A 56 -9.33 12.38 13.54
N GLU A 57 -10.10 13.45 13.79
CA GLU A 57 -10.18 14.65 12.95
C GLU A 57 -8.79 15.15 12.49
N GLY A 58 -8.61 15.25 11.16
CA GLY A 58 -7.35 15.70 10.53
C GLY A 58 -6.61 14.67 9.66
N ARG A 59 -7.01 13.39 9.66
CA ARG A 59 -6.34 12.31 8.90
C ARG A 59 -7.20 11.60 7.86
N ALA A 60 -8.22 12.27 7.32
CA ALA A 60 -9.20 11.67 6.41
C ALA A 60 -8.58 11.03 5.13
N PRO A 61 -7.59 11.63 4.44
CA PRO A 61 -6.98 10.99 3.27
C PRO A 61 -6.27 9.68 3.61
N LEU A 62 -5.50 9.66 4.70
CA LEU A 62 -4.78 8.47 5.15
C LEU A 62 -5.73 7.33 5.53
N ARG A 63 -6.87 7.66 6.16
CA ARG A 63 -7.92 6.69 6.47
C ARG A 63 -8.43 5.99 5.21
N LYS A 64 -8.74 6.75 4.17
CA LYS A 64 -9.21 6.20 2.89
C LYS A 64 -8.19 5.25 2.28
N ASP A 65 -6.91 5.64 2.28
CA ASP A 65 -5.83 4.80 1.74
C ASP A 65 -5.63 3.53 2.56
N PHE A 66 -5.76 3.62 3.89
CA PHE A 66 -5.67 2.47 4.79
C PHE A 66 -6.84 1.50 4.62
N ASP A 67 -8.07 2.00 4.53
CA ASP A 67 -9.27 1.19 4.30
C ASP A 67 -9.19 0.51 2.93
N PHE A 68 -8.73 1.24 1.90
CA PHE A 68 -8.45 0.69 0.58
C PHE A 68 -7.39 -0.43 0.64
N ALA A 69 -6.28 -0.23 1.34
CA ALA A 69 -5.25 -1.24 1.49
C ALA A 69 -5.78 -2.51 2.19
N CYS A 70 -6.56 -2.36 3.26
CA CYS A 70 -7.20 -3.48 3.95
C CYS A 70 -8.12 -4.26 3.00
N GLN A 71 -8.87 -3.57 2.14
CA GLN A 71 -9.74 -4.23 1.16
C GLN A 71 -8.96 -5.04 0.12
N GLU A 72 -7.88 -4.50 -0.46
CA GLU A 72 -7.07 -5.24 -1.43
C GLU A 72 -6.37 -6.45 -0.78
N ILE A 73 -5.95 -6.34 0.48
CA ILE A 73 -5.38 -7.48 1.24
C ILE A 73 -6.46 -8.57 1.44
N ARG A 74 -7.71 -8.22 1.77
CA ARG A 74 -8.81 -9.20 1.86
C ARG A 74 -9.06 -9.91 0.54
N LEU A 75 -9.09 -9.15 -0.57
CA LEU A 75 -9.26 -9.72 -1.91
C LEU A 75 -8.13 -10.71 -2.23
N LYS A 76 -6.90 -10.40 -1.83
CA LYS A 76 -5.77 -11.31 -1.98
C LYS A 76 -5.90 -12.58 -1.13
N ILE A 77 -6.25 -12.46 0.15
CA ILE A 77 -6.51 -13.60 1.06
C ILE A 77 -7.54 -14.55 0.43
N MET A 78 -8.62 -14.00 -0.12
CA MET A 78 -9.67 -14.78 -0.78
C MET A 78 -9.17 -15.43 -2.08
N ALA A 79 -8.40 -14.72 -2.90
CA ALA A 79 -7.87 -15.22 -4.16
C ALA A 79 -6.86 -16.37 -3.95
N ASP A 80 -6.01 -16.25 -2.93
CA ASP A 80 -5.02 -17.26 -2.54
C ASP A 80 -5.65 -18.43 -1.74
N ARG A 81 -6.96 -18.35 -1.43
CA ARG A 81 -7.71 -19.33 -0.62
C ARG A 81 -7.11 -19.57 0.76
N GLU A 82 -6.45 -18.56 1.33
CA GLU A 82 -5.91 -18.63 2.69
C GLU A 82 -7.02 -18.73 3.73
N ALA A 83 -8.18 -18.11 3.46
CA ALA A 83 -9.38 -18.18 4.29
C ALA A 83 -10.64 -18.00 3.42
N SER A 84 -11.77 -18.54 3.90
CA SER A 84 -13.08 -18.42 3.26
C SER A 84 -14.16 -18.01 4.26
N GLY A 85 -15.05 -17.08 3.85
CA GLY A 85 -16.07 -16.49 4.72
C GLY A 85 -15.59 -15.21 5.41
N SER A 86 -16.53 -14.37 5.85
CA SER A 86 -16.23 -13.02 6.36
C SER A 86 -15.30 -13.05 7.58
N GLU A 87 -15.66 -13.80 8.63
CA GLU A 87 -14.90 -13.81 9.89
C GLU A 87 -13.49 -14.44 9.74
N PRO A 88 -13.30 -15.58 9.04
CA PRO A 88 -11.96 -16.09 8.77
C PRO A 88 -11.09 -15.13 7.95
N VAL A 89 -11.66 -14.44 6.96
CA VAL A 89 -10.94 -13.44 6.14
C VAL A 89 -10.54 -12.23 6.99
N ASP A 90 -11.43 -11.72 7.84
CA ASP A 90 -11.13 -10.60 8.73
C ASP A 90 -10.07 -10.96 9.78
N ARG A 91 -10.07 -12.21 10.28
CA ARG A 91 -9.03 -12.72 11.15
C ARG A 91 -7.67 -12.80 10.44
N ALA A 92 -7.63 -13.39 9.26
CA ALA A 92 -6.41 -13.50 8.46
C ALA A 92 -5.85 -12.11 8.08
N LEU A 93 -6.73 -11.15 7.77
CA LEU A 93 -6.32 -9.76 7.57
C LEU A 93 -5.63 -9.20 8.82
N ARG A 94 -6.28 -9.33 9.98
CA ARG A 94 -5.77 -8.82 11.27
C ARG A 94 -4.41 -9.43 11.60
N GLU A 95 -4.25 -10.74 11.46
CA GLU A 95 -2.96 -11.44 11.64
C GLU A 95 -1.87 -10.92 10.71
N LYS A 96 -2.20 -10.59 9.46
CA LYS A 96 -1.23 -10.02 8.50
C LYS A 96 -0.80 -8.59 8.85
N ILE A 97 -1.68 -7.76 9.43
CA ILE A 97 -1.40 -6.33 9.65
C ILE A 97 -1.01 -5.99 11.09
N ASP A 98 -1.32 -6.84 12.06
CA ASP A 98 -1.02 -6.58 13.48
C ASP A 98 0.48 -6.34 13.70
N GLY A 99 0.79 -5.32 14.49
CA GLY A 99 2.16 -4.91 14.80
C GLY A 99 2.93 -4.25 13.65
N ARG A 100 2.43 -4.24 12.42
CA ARG A 100 3.10 -3.59 11.27
C ARG A 100 2.92 -2.07 11.29
N PRO A 101 3.90 -1.29 10.82
CA PRO A 101 3.69 0.14 10.59
C PRO A 101 2.66 0.36 9.48
N VAL A 102 1.88 1.44 9.56
CA VAL A 102 0.89 1.83 8.55
C VAL A 102 1.50 1.84 7.15
N ARG A 103 2.75 2.30 7.00
CA ARG A 103 3.51 2.26 5.74
C ARG A 103 3.51 0.89 5.08
N GLU A 104 3.82 -0.15 5.85
CA GLU A 104 3.89 -1.53 5.34
C GLU A 104 2.51 -2.06 4.96
N VAL A 105 1.46 -1.68 5.70
CA VAL A 105 0.08 -2.07 5.36
C VAL A 105 -0.36 -1.43 4.05
N LEU A 106 -0.07 -0.13 3.86
CA LEU A 106 -0.33 0.55 2.59
C LEU A 106 0.45 -0.10 1.45
N GLN A 107 1.72 -0.44 1.69
CA GLN A 107 2.55 -1.11 0.69
C GLN A 107 1.96 -2.47 0.30
N LEU A 108 1.57 -3.29 1.27
CA LEU A 108 0.90 -4.57 1.04
C LEU A 108 -0.39 -4.42 0.24
N GLY A 109 -1.18 -3.38 0.52
CA GLY A 109 -2.40 -3.07 -0.23
C GLY A 109 -2.13 -2.76 -1.70
N TRP A 110 -1.17 -1.88 -1.99
CA TRP A 110 -0.80 -1.53 -3.38
C TRP A 110 -0.17 -2.69 -4.13
N GLU A 111 0.69 -3.46 -3.48
CA GLU A 111 1.26 -4.68 -4.07
C GLU A 111 0.18 -5.74 -4.34
N SER A 112 -0.81 -5.90 -3.47
CA SER A 112 -1.94 -6.81 -3.66
C SER A 112 -2.80 -6.38 -4.86
N ARG A 113 -3.01 -5.07 -5.03
CA ARG A 113 -3.70 -4.52 -6.20
C ARG A 113 -2.93 -4.80 -7.49
N LEU A 114 -1.63 -4.55 -7.53
CA LEU A 114 -0.80 -4.85 -8.70
C LEU A 114 -0.82 -6.34 -9.04
N TRP A 115 -0.72 -7.20 -8.03
CA TRP A 115 -0.82 -8.65 -8.19
C TRP A 115 -2.13 -9.08 -8.87
N ARG A 116 -3.24 -8.39 -8.58
CA ARG A 116 -4.56 -8.63 -9.20
C ARG A 116 -4.67 -8.03 -10.61
N LEU A 117 -4.10 -6.83 -10.84
CA LEU A 117 -4.25 -6.10 -12.11
C LEU A 117 -3.39 -6.68 -13.24
N TYR A 118 -2.16 -7.12 -12.98
CA TYR A 118 -1.28 -7.63 -14.05
C TYR A 118 -1.86 -8.85 -14.80
N PRO A 119 -2.46 -9.86 -14.14
CA PRO A 119 -3.12 -10.96 -14.85
C PRO A 119 -4.29 -10.50 -15.71
N GLU A 120 -5.08 -9.53 -15.23
CA GLU A 120 -6.19 -8.97 -16.00
C GLU A 120 -5.68 -8.24 -17.26
N TYR A 121 -4.60 -7.47 -17.12
CA TYR A 121 -3.92 -6.82 -18.23
C TYR A 121 -3.46 -7.83 -19.29
N ALA A 122 -2.71 -8.86 -18.87
CA ALA A 122 -2.18 -9.87 -19.78
C ALA A 122 -3.28 -10.67 -20.49
N GLU A 123 -4.36 -10.99 -19.76
CA GLU A 123 -5.52 -11.68 -20.34
C GLU A 123 -6.25 -10.82 -21.37
N LEU A 124 -6.41 -9.52 -21.12
CA LEU A 124 -7.03 -8.60 -22.08
C LEU A 124 -6.19 -8.45 -23.35
N GLU A 125 -4.86 -8.34 -23.23
CA GLU A 125 -3.97 -8.33 -24.40
C GLU A 125 -4.12 -9.61 -25.22
N ARG A 126 -4.15 -10.77 -24.55
CA ARG A 126 -4.34 -12.07 -25.20
C ARG A 126 -5.68 -12.15 -25.93
N VAL A 127 -6.78 -11.75 -25.29
CA VAL A 127 -8.12 -11.77 -25.90
C VAL A 127 -8.21 -10.82 -27.09
N ILE A 128 -7.63 -9.63 -27.00
CA ILE A 128 -7.57 -8.68 -28.12
C ILE A 128 -6.81 -9.27 -29.30
N ALA A 129 -5.65 -9.90 -29.05
CA ALA A 129 -4.85 -10.54 -30.09
C ALA A 129 -5.59 -11.71 -30.76
N VAL A 130 -6.26 -12.56 -29.99
CA VAL A 130 -7.08 -13.66 -30.53
C VAL A 130 -8.24 -13.12 -31.36
N ASN A 131 -8.96 -12.12 -30.87
CA ASN A 131 -10.10 -11.54 -31.59
C ASN A 131 -9.68 -10.83 -32.88
N ALA A 132 -8.48 -10.24 -32.93
CA ALA A 132 -7.95 -9.62 -34.13
C ALA A 132 -7.63 -10.63 -35.25
N ALA A 133 -7.43 -11.91 -34.90
CA ALA A 133 -7.19 -12.99 -35.87
C ALA A 133 -8.48 -13.65 -36.36
N LEU A 134 -9.66 -13.28 -35.84
CA LEU A 134 -10.93 -13.85 -36.27
C LEU A 134 -11.42 -13.19 -37.56
N GLU A 135 -11.67 -14.02 -38.57
CA GLU A 135 -12.30 -13.60 -39.82
C GLU A 135 -13.78 -14.00 -39.83
N THR A 136 -14.65 -13.08 -40.27
CA THR A 136 -16.06 -13.36 -40.48
C THR A 136 -16.32 -13.85 -41.90
N ARG A 137 -17.37 -14.66 -42.08
CA ARG A 137 -17.79 -15.09 -43.41
C ARG A 137 -18.15 -13.87 -44.29
N PRO A 138 -17.88 -13.92 -45.61
CA PRO A 138 -18.32 -12.87 -46.52
C PRO A 138 -19.83 -12.62 -46.41
N GLY A 139 -20.22 -11.37 -46.22
CA GLY A 139 -21.63 -10.95 -46.07
C GLY A 139 -22.20 -11.02 -44.65
N ASP A 140 -21.47 -11.58 -43.67
CA ASP A 140 -21.91 -11.62 -42.26
C ASP A 140 -21.62 -10.30 -41.53
N THR A 141 -22.47 -9.31 -41.80
CA THR A 141 -22.33 -7.95 -41.24
C THR A 141 -22.62 -7.90 -39.73
N LEU A 142 -23.44 -8.81 -39.21
CA LEU A 142 -23.78 -8.88 -37.78
C LEU A 142 -22.57 -9.34 -36.96
N SER A 143 -21.92 -10.43 -37.36
CA SER A 143 -20.70 -10.90 -36.68
C SER A 143 -19.58 -9.87 -36.79
N ALA A 144 -19.40 -9.23 -37.95
CA ALA A 144 -18.37 -8.21 -38.13
C ALA A 144 -18.59 -7.00 -37.22
N ARG A 145 -19.83 -6.56 -37.06
CA ARG A 145 -20.19 -5.49 -36.12
C ARG A 145 -19.94 -5.92 -34.68
N HIS A 146 -20.38 -7.12 -34.30
CA HIS A 146 -20.17 -7.64 -32.95
C HIS A 146 -18.68 -7.74 -32.57
N LEU A 147 -17.82 -8.23 -33.46
CA LEU A 147 -16.37 -8.30 -33.23
C LEU A 147 -15.76 -6.90 -33.06
N ARG A 148 -16.20 -5.92 -33.86
CA ARG A 148 -15.75 -4.53 -33.73
C ARG A 148 -16.17 -3.94 -32.39
N ASP A 149 -17.44 -4.08 -32.01
CA ASP A 149 -17.96 -3.54 -30.75
C ASP A 149 -17.25 -4.19 -29.55
N THR A 150 -17.03 -5.51 -29.60
CA THR A 150 -16.26 -6.27 -28.61
C THR A 150 -14.80 -5.81 -28.52
N HIS A 151 -14.17 -5.57 -29.67
CA HIS A 151 -12.79 -5.05 -29.72
C HIS A 151 -12.68 -3.67 -29.06
N VAL A 152 -13.57 -2.74 -29.40
CA VAL A 152 -13.62 -1.39 -28.78
C VAL A 152 -13.79 -1.49 -27.27
N ALA A 153 -14.68 -2.37 -26.79
CA ALA A 153 -14.89 -2.59 -25.37
C ALA A 153 -13.65 -3.15 -24.66
N HIS A 154 -12.96 -4.12 -25.27
CA HIS A 154 -11.73 -4.68 -24.70
C HIS A 154 -10.57 -3.69 -24.68
N VAL A 155 -10.36 -2.92 -25.75
CA VAL A 155 -9.33 -1.86 -25.79
C VAL A 155 -9.59 -0.80 -24.72
N THR A 156 -10.84 -0.36 -24.59
CA THR A 156 -11.24 0.61 -23.55
C THR A 156 -10.96 0.06 -22.15
N ARG A 157 -11.26 -1.21 -21.91
CA ARG A 157 -10.97 -1.87 -20.63
C ARG A 157 -9.46 -2.01 -20.39
N LEU A 158 -8.68 -2.36 -21.40
CA LEU A 158 -7.23 -2.49 -21.33
C LEU A 158 -6.58 -1.16 -20.91
N GLU A 159 -6.96 -0.06 -21.57
CA GLU A 159 -6.44 1.27 -21.24
C GLU A 159 -6.80 1.70 -19.81
N ARG A 160 -8.00 1.38 -19.34
CA ARG A 160 -8.39 1.60 -17.94
C ARG A 160 -7.48 0.81 -16.98
N VAL A 161 -7.30 -0.49 -17.21
CA VAL A 161 -6.44 -1.34 -16.37
C VAL A 161 -4.99 -0.84 -16.38
N ARG A 162 -4.48 -0.43 -17.54
CA ARG A 162 -3.14 0.18 -17.68
C ARG A 162 -2.99 1.44 -16.84
N GLY A 163 -3.99 2.33 -16.88
CA GLY A 163 -4.03 3.53 -16.05
C GLY A 163 -4.05 3.21 -14.56
N GLU A 164 -4.81 2.18 -14.14
CA GLU A 164 -4.84 1.72 -12.75
C GLU A 164 -3.49 1.12 -12.29
N ILE A 165 -2.81 0.34 -13.14
CA ILE A 165 -1.47 -0.19 -12.87
C ILE A 165 -0.50 0.97 -12.65
N ALA A 166 -0.44 1.93 -13.58
CA ALA A 166 0.45 3.08 -13.49
C ALA A 166 0.16 3.95 -12.25
N ALA A 167 -1.10 4.10 -11.85
CA ALA A 167 -1.48 4.79 -10.62
C ALA A 167 -1.00 4.04 -9.37
N ALA A 168 -1.19 2.72 -9.32
CA ALA A 168 -0.75 1.88 -8.21
C ALA A 168 0.79 1.84 -8.09
N GLU A 169 1.51 1.77 -9.20
CA GLU A 169 2.98 1.83 -9.22
C GLU A 169 3.50 3.16 -8.68
N ARG A 170 2.89 4.29 -9.09
CA ARG A 170 3.25 5.62 -8.56
C ARG A 170 3.01 5.75 -7.06
N ALA A 171 1.90 5.20 -6.55
CA ALA A 171 1.60 5.19 -5.13
C ALA A 171 2.55 4.28 -4.32
N LEU A 172 2.94 3.15 -4.92
CA LEU A 172 3.84 2.17 -4.30
C LEU A 172 5.30 2.63 -4.23
N ALA A 173 5.78 3.35 -5.26
CA ALA A 173 7.16 3.78 -5.38
C ALA A 173 7.76 4.44 -4.11
N PRO A 174 7.14 5.47 -3.50
CA PRO A 174 7.70 6.09 -2.30
C PRO A 174 7.68 5.16 -1.07
N LEU A 175 6.74 4.21 -0.99
CA LEU A 175 6.68 3.26 0.11
C LEU A 175 7.83 2.26 0.03
N VAL A 176 8.07 1.69 -1.15
CA VAL A 176 9.19 0.77 -1.42
C VAL A 176 10.54 1.47 -1.24
N GLN A 177 10.67 2.72 -1.68
CA GLN A 177 11.89 3.50 -1.48
C GLN A 177 12.25 3.62 0.01
N LYS A 178 11.24 3.75 0.89
CA LYS A 178 11.43 3.87 2.33
C LYS A 178 11.66 2.53 3.02
N THR A 179 10.97 1.47 2.62
CA THR A 179 11.11 0.15 3.25
C THR A 179 12.29 -0.67 2.69
N GLY A 180 12.76 -0.35 1.49
CA GLY A 180 13.86 -1.04 0.81
C GLY A 180 13.54 -2.45 0.32
N ARG A 181 12.27 -2.88 0.37
CA ARG A 181 11.85 -4.24 0.01
C ARG A 181 10.45 -4.27 -0.59
N ARG A 182 10.13 -5.33 -1.33
CA ARG A 182 8.76 -5.71 -1.71
C ARG A 182 8.30 -6.90 -0.88
N PHE A 183 7.01 -6.99 -0.57
CA PHE A 183 6.44 -8.09 0.20
C PHE A 183 5.85 -9.18 -0.69
N ILE A 184 5.26 -8.78 -1.82
CA ILE A 184 4.73 -9.68 -2.83
C ILE A 184 5.69 -9.70 -4.02
N PRO A 185 6.21 -10.88 -4.41
CA PRO A 185 7.06 -10.97 -5.58
C PRO A 185 6.28 -10.54 -6.82
N PRO A 186 6.90 -9.80 -7.75
CA PRO A 186 6.25 -9.49 -9.02
C PRO A 186 5.90 -10.81 -9.71
N ARG A 187 4.64 -10.95 -10.14
CA ARG A 187 4.22 -12.12 -10.90
C ARG A 187 5.01 -12.12 -12.20
N LYS A 188 5.72 -13.21 -12.50
CA LYS A 188 6.43 -13.36 -13.79
C LYS A 188 5.37 -13.37 -14.89
N THR A 189 5.39 -12.37 -15.77
CA THR A 189 4.44 -12.19 -16.88
C THR A 189 4.53 -13.24 -18.00
N GLY A 190 5.14 -14.41 -17.76
CA GLY A 190 5.37 -15.42 -18.81
C GLY A 190 5.33 -16.89 -18.39
N ASP A 191 5.12 -17.22 -17.11
CA ASP A 191 5.23 -18.62 -16.65
C ASP A 191 3.90 -19.41 -16.75
N ASP A 192 2.76 -18.74 -16.89
CA ASP A 192 1.44 -19.40 -16.82
C ASP A 192 1.04 -20.11 -18.14
N GLY A 193 1.81 -19.96 -19.22
CA GLY A 193 1.51 -20.51 -20.55
C GLY A 193 2.22 -21.81 -20.93
N ALA A 194 3.28 -22.20 -20.21
CA ALA A 194 4.10 -23.36 -20.59
C ALA A 194 3.61 -24.69 -19.97
N ALA A 195 2.86 -24.65 -18.86
CA ALA A 195 2.49 -25.86 -18.11
C ALA A 195 1.12 -26.48 -18.50
N ARG A 196 0.49 -26.04 -19.60
CA ARG A 196 -0.79 -26.60 -20.09
C ARG A 196 -0.71 -27.04 -21.56
N ARG A 197 0.33 -27.79 -21.92
CA ARG A 197 0.39 -28.54 -23.19
C ARG A 197 0.53 -30.02 -22.89
#